data_AF-A0A094H915-F1
#
_entry.id   AF-A0A094H915-F1
#
_cell.length_a   1.000
_cell.length_b   1.000
_cell.length_c   1.000
_cell.angle_alpha   90.00
_cell.angle_beta   90.00
_cell.angle_gamma   90.00
#
_symmetry.space_group_name_H-M   'P 1'
#
loop_
_entity.id
_entity.type
_entity.pdbx_description
1 polymer ?
#
loop_
_entity_poly.entity_id
_entity_poly.type
_entity_poly.pdbx_seq_one_letter_code
_entity_poly.pdbx_strand_id
1 'polypeptide(L)'
;MALPLAFLGIIYLLVSYVGYLVLQSILTKRHNARRARELKCLDPPALPSTRILGIDHLKTALAADKNKEFPVELGRRQDQVGAPTFTYSTMGSTMIFTS
;
A
#
# COMPACT_ATOMS: atom_id res chain seq x y z
N MET A 1 -2.87 -51.89 -3.64
CA MET A 1 -1.74 -51.11 -4.20
C MET A 1 -2.13 -49.74 -4.78
N ALA A 2 -3.38 -49.27 -4.67
CA ALA A 2 -3.83 -48.01 -5.27
C ALA A 2 -3.67 -46.76 -4.37
N LEU A 3 -3.62 -46.91 -3.04
CA LEU A 3 -3.46 -45.79 -2.11
C LEU A 3 -2.18 -44.94 -2.29
N PRO A 4 -0.97 -45.51 -2.49
CA PRO A 4 0.24 -44.68 -2.57
C PRO A 4 0.29 -43.81 -3.83
N LEU A 5 -0.28 -44.29 -4.94
CA LEU A 5 -0.34 -43.55 -6.20
C LEU A 5 -1.31 -42.37 -6.13
N ALA A 6 -2.46 -42.55 -5.47
CA ALA A 6 -3.43 -41.47 -5.26
C ALA A 6 -2.83 -40.34 -4.41
N PHE A 7 -2.09 -40.67 -3.35
CA PHE A 7 -1.46 -39.69 -2.48
C PHE A 7 -0.39 -38.86 -3.20
N LEU A 8 0.47 -39.51 -4.00
CA LEU A 8 1.45 -38.82 -4.84
C LEU A 8 0.79 -37.91 -5.88
N GLY A 9 -0.31 -38.35 -6.48
CA GLY A 9 -1.09 -37.54 -7.42
C GLY A 9 -1.66 -36.27 -6.79
N ILE A 10 -2.20 -36.36 -5.57
CA ILE A 10 -2.73 -35.21 -4.83
C ILE A 10 -1.62 -34.21 -4.50
N ILE A 11 -0.45 -34.67 -4.05
CA ILE A 11 0.69 -33.79 -3.78
C ILE A 11 1.12 -33.05 -5.05
N TYR A 12 1.22 -33.75 -6.18
CA TYR A 12 1.62 -33.14 -7.45
C TYR A 12 0.61 -32.09 -7.94
N LEU A 13 -0.69 -32.36 -7.75
CA LEU A 13 -1.75 -31.39 -8.02
C LEU A 13 -1.63 -30.16 -7.13
N LEU A 14 -1.42 -30.34 -5.82
CA LEU A 14 -1.27 -29.21 -4.90
C LEU A 14 -0.04 -28.36 -5.26
N VAL A 15 1.10 -28.98 -5.53
CA VAL A 15 2.33 -28.25 -5.89
C VAL A 15 2.15 -27.49 -7.20
N SER A 16 1.56 -28.13 -8.22
CA SER A 16 1.31 -27.45 -9.50
C SER A 16 0.29 -26.30 -9.36
N TYR A 17 -0.74 -26.48 -8.55
CA TYR A 17 -1.75 -25.45 -8.27
C TYR A 17 -1.16 -24.25 -7.52
N VAL A 18 -0.36 -24.50 -6.47
CA VAL A 18 0.34 -23.44 -5.74
C VAL A 18 1.32 -22.70 -6.65
N GLY A 19 2.08 -23.42 -7.47
CA GLY A 19 2.98 -22.83 -8.47
C GLY A 19 2.23 -21.94 -9.47
N TYR A 20 1.07 -22.40 -9.96
CA TYR A 20 0.21 -21.63 -10.85
C TYR A 20 -0.31 -20.35 -10.17
N LEU A 21 -0.79 -20.42 -8.93
CA LEU A 21 -1.28 -19.25 -8.19
C LEU A 21 -0.17 -18.20 -7.97
N VAL A 22 1.05 -18.64 -7.62
CA VAL A 22 2.19 -17.75 -7.45
C VAL A 22 2.53 -17.06 -8.78
N LEU A 23 2.63 -17.83 -9.87
CA LEU A 23 2.93 -17.28 -11.19
C LEU A 23 1.85 -16.30 -11.65
N GLN A 24 0.57 -16.67 -11.50
CA GLN A 24 -0.56 -15.82 -11.83
C GLN A 24 -0.54 -14.53 -11.00
N SER A 25 -0.25 -14.61 -9.70
CA SER A 25 -0.14 -13.42 -8.84
C SER A 25 0.98 -12.48 -9.30
N ILE A 26 2.14 -13.02 -9.66
CA ILE A 26 3.27 -12.21 -10.14
C ILE A 26 2.93 -11.54 -11.48
N LEU A 27 2.36 -12.30 -12.43
CA LEU A 27 2.02 -11.78 -13.75
C LEU A 27 0.92 -10.70 -13.67
N THR A 28 -0.13 -10.94 -12.90
CA THR A 28 -1.22 -9.97 -12.69
C THR A 28 -0.73 -8.70 -12.01
N LYS A 29 0.11 -8.80 -10.97
CA LYS A 29 0.73 -7.62 -10.33
C LYS A 29 1.54 -6.79 -11.31
N ARG A 30 2.37 -7.43 -12.15
CA ARG A 30 3.16 -6.73 -13.18
C ARG A 30 2.28 -6.08 -14.24
N HIS A 31 1.25 -6.78 -14.71
CA HIS A 31 0.31 -6.26 -15.69
C HIS A 31 -0.45 -5.05 -15.14
N ASN A 32 -0.99 -5.15 -13.92
CA ASN A 32 -1.70 -4.08 -13.25
C ASN A 32 -0.80 -2.86 -13.00
N ALA A 33 0.45 -3.06 -12.57
CA ALA A 33 1.40 -1.97 -12.38
C ALA A 33 1.72 -1.24 -13.70
N ARG A 34 1.89 -1.98 -14.80
CA ARG A 34 2.06 -1.37 -16.13
C ARG A 34 0.81 -0.60 -16.55
N ARG A 35 -0.37 -1.20 -16.38
CA ARG A 35 -1.64 -0.59 -16.75
C ARG A 35 -1.95 0.66 -15.92
N ALA A 36 -1.60 0.65 -14.64
CA ALA A 36 -1.70 1.81 -13.76
C ALA A 36 -0.82 2.98 -14.24
N ARG A 37 0.39 2.70 -14.75
CA ARG A 37 1.24 3.73 -15.38
C ARG A 37 0.61 4.27 -16.67
N GLU A 38 0.07 3.40 -17.52
CA GLU A 38 -0.60 3.80 -18.77
C GLU A 38 -1.85 4.67 -18.50
N LEU A 39 -2.64 4.30 -17.49
CA LEU A 39 -3.87 4.99 -17.11
C LEU A 39 -3.64 6.19 -16.17
N LYS A 40 -2.39 6.45 -15.75
CA LYS A 40 -2.05 7.42 -14.71
C LYS A 40 -2.76 7.19 -13.37
N CYS A 41 -3.19 5.96 -13.10
CA CYS A 41 -3.80 5.53 -11.84
C CYS A 41 -2.76 4.90 -10.91
N LEU A 42 -1.55 5.48 -10.86
CA LEU A 42 -0.51 5.06 -9.93
C LEU A 42 -0.97 5.34 -8.50
N ASP A 43 -0.51 4.52 -7.56
CA ASP A 43 -0.78 4.79 -6.14
C ASP A 43 -0.27 6.19 -5.78
N PRO A 44 -1.01 6.94 -4.94
CA PRO A 44 -0.59 8.26 -4.52
C PRO A 44 0.75 8.16 -3.78
N PRO A 45 1.65 9.14 -3.95
CA PRO A 45 2.89 9.17 -3.17
C PRO A 45 2.57 9.18 -1.67
N ALA A 46 3.42 8.52 -0.89
CA ALA A 46 3.28 8.47 0.56
C ALA A 46 4.01 9.65 1.23
N LEU A 47 3.36 10.29 2.20
CA LEU A 47 3.97 11.27 3.07
C LEU A 47 5.07 10.58 3.88
N PRO A 48 6.34 11.06 3.80
CA PRO A 48 7.44 10.44 4.51
C PRO A 48 7.20 10.52 6.02
N SER A 49 7.20 9.36 6.67
CA SER A 49 7.11 9.26 8.13
C SER A 49 8.47 8.90 8.71
N THR A 50 8.82 9.58 9.80
CA THR A 50 10.03 9.35 10.60
C THR A 50 9.79 8.36 11.75
N ARG A 51 8.53 8.05 12.07
CA ARG A 51 8.16 7.24 13.23
C ARG A 51 7.23 6.09 12.85
N ILE A 52 7.37 4.99 13.59
CA ILE A 52 6.52 3.81 13.43
C ILE A 52 5.05 4.20 13.64
N LEU A 53 4.15 3.63 12.83
CA LEU A 53 2.69 3.86 12.84
C LEU A 53 2.23 5.31 12.53
N GLY A 54 3.10 6.18 12.02
CA GLY A 54 2.69 7.55 11.65
C GLY A 54 2.35 8.46 12.85
N ILE A 55 2.93 8.16 14.02
CA ILE A 55 2.72 8.94 15.26
C ILE A 55 3.27 10.36 15.11
N ASP A 56 4.28 10.56 14.27
CA ASP A 56 4.80 11.88 13.92
C ASP A 56 3.74 12.77 13.27
N HIS A 57 3.00 12.26 12.27
CA HIS A 57 1.92 12.99 11.63
C HIS A 57 0.79 13.35 12.60
N LEU A 58 0.49 12.47 13.56
CA LEU A 58 -0.49 12.75 14.60
C LEU A 58 -0.01 13.87 15.54
N LYS A 59 1.25 13.83 15.96
CA LYS A 59 1.84 14.84 16.83
C LYS A 59 1.92 16.21 16.15
N THR A 60 2.32 16.27 14.88
CA THR A 60 2.35 17.56 14.15
C THR A 60 0.95 18.10 13.92
N ALA A 61 -0.02 17.24 13.60
CA ALA A 61 -1.42 17.64 13.49
C ALA A 61 -1.95 18.23 14.81
N LEU A 62 -1.70 17.55 15.94
CA LEU A 62 -2.16 18.01 17.25
C LEU A 62 -1.46 19.30 17.71
N ALA A 63 -0.17 19.46 17.37
CA ALA A 63 0.55 20.70 17.64
C ALA A 63 0.02 21.87 16.80
N ALA A 64 -0.25 21.63 15.51
CA ALA A 64 -0.83 22.64 14.62
C ALA A 64 -2.26 23.02 15.04
N ASP A 65 -3.07 22.06 15.47
CA ASP A 65 -4.41 22.31 15.99
C ASP A 65 -4.37 23.15 17.28
N LYS A 66 -3.48 22.82 18.22
CA LYS A 66 -3.23 23.62 19.43
C LYS A 66 -2.85 25.07 19.10
N ASN A 67 -2.12 25.29 18.01
CA ASN A 67 -1.70 26.60 17.54
C ASN A 67 -2.71 27.27 16.58
N LYS A 68 -3.83 26.62 16.24
CA LYS A 68 -4.80 27.06 15.23
C LYS A 68 -4.22 27.20 13.81
N GLU A 69 -3.14 26.47 13.53
CA GLU A 69 -2.41 26.45 12.26
C GLU A 69 -2.66 25.17 11.45
N PHE A 70 -3.74 24.44 11.76
CA PHE A 70 -4.06 23.18 11.09
C PHE A 70 -4.13 23.29 9.56
N PRO A 71 -4.75 24.32 8.95
CA PRO A 71 -4.76 24.47 7.49
C PRO A 71 -3.35 24.69 6.90
N VAL A 72 -2.46 25.36 7.64
CA VAL A 72 -1.08 25.62 7.21
C VAL A 72 -0.27 24.31 7.21
N GLU A 73 -0.47 23.46 8.23
CA GLU A 73 0.17 22.13 8.28
C GLU A 73 -0.32 21.22 7.14
N LEU A 74 -1.57 21.33 6.68
CA LEU A 74 -2.03 20.60 5.50
C LEU A 74 -1.28 21.03 4.22
N GLY A 75 -1.11 22.34 4.01
CA GLY A 75 -0.30 22.86 2.91
C GLY A 75 1.16 22.39 3.00
N ARG A 76 1.75 22.44 4.19
CA ARG A 76 3.12 21.94 4.41
C ARG A 76 3.29 20.46 4.07
N ARG A 77 2.26 19.64 4.31
CA ARG A 77 2.27 18.22 3.91
C ARG A 77 2.22 18.06 2.40
N GLN A 78 1.40 18.86 1.71
CA GLN A 78 1.37 18.86 0.25
C GLN A 78 2.73 19.27 -0.33
N ASP A 79 3.36 20.31 0.21
CA ASP A 79 4.69 20.76 -0.22
C ASP A 79 5.76 19.70 0.01
N GLN A 80 5.68 18.94 1.11
CA GLN A 80 6.61 17.84 1.40
C GLN A 80 6.48 16.68 0.41
N VAL A 81 5.27 16.38 -0.05
CA VAL A 81 5.02 15.29 -1.00
C VAL A 81 5.17 15.74 -2.45
N GLY A 82 4.95 17.03 -2.73
CA GLY A 82 4.91 17.60 -4.08
C GLY A 82 3.69 17.16 -4.88
N ALA A 83 2.62 16.68 -4.21
CA ALA A 83 1.40 16.20 -4.86
C ALA A 83 0.14 16.60 -4.08
N PRO A 84 -0.97 16.93 -4.77
CA PRO A 84 -2.23 17.30 -4.13
C PRO A 84 -2.93 16.10 -3.46
N THR A 85 -2.72 14.90 -3.98
CA THR A 85 -3.25 13.64 -3.44
C THR A 85 -2.09 12.78 -2.95
N PHE A 86 -2.13 12.38 -1.68
CA PHE A 86 -1.09 11.58 -1.07
C PHE A 86 -1.64 10.64 0.00
N THR A 87 -0.90 9.58 0.30
CA THR A 87 -1.20 8.66 1.40
C THR A 87 -0.40 9.05 2.64
N TYR A 88 -0.97 8.89 3.83
CA TYR A 88 -0.24 9.10 5.10
C TYR A 88 -0.74 8.12 6.15
N SER A 89 0.13 7.74 7.10
CA SER A 89 -0.27 6.84 8.18
C SER A 89 -0.64 7.61 9.44
N THR A 90 -1.69 7.19 10.14
CA THR A 90 -2.04 7.65 11.48
C THR A 90 -2.41 6.47 12.35
N MET A 91 -1.65 6.25 13.42
CA MET A 91 -1.86 5.16 14.38
C MET A 91 -1.96 3.77 13.70
N GLY A 92 -1.22 3.56 12.62
CA GLY A 92 -1.21 2.30 11.87
C GLY A 92 -2.28 2.17 10.78
N SER A 93 -3.24 3.10 10.71
CA SER A 93 -4.16 3.20 9.58
C SER A 93 -3.52 3.98 8.44
N THR A 94 -3.75 3.57 7.19
CA THR A 94 -3.33 4.34 6.00
C THR A 94 -4.51 5.17 5.53
N MET A 95 -4.32 6.48 5.50
CA MET A 95 -5.32 7.47 5.08
C MET A 95 -4.92 8.07 3.74
N ILE A 96 -5.92 8.46 2.95
CA ILE A 96 -5.71 9.21 1.70
C ILE A 96 -6.15 10.65 1.95
N PHE A 97 -5.25 11.59 1.69
CA PHE A 97 -5.57 13.01 1.67
C PHE A 97 -5.78 13.46 0.22
N THR A 98 -6.83 14.24 -0.01
CA THR A 98 -7.07 14.95 -1.26
C THR A 98 -7.57 16.35 -0.93
N SER A 99 -7.01 17.37 -1.57
CA SER A 99 -7.49 18.75 -1.51
C SER A 99 -8.34 19.11 -2.72
#